data_AF-A0A2H0B4H9-F1
#
_entry.id   AF-A0A2H0B4H9-F1
#
_cell.length_a   1.000
_cell.length_b   1.000
_cell.length_c   1.000
_cell.angle_alpha   90.00
_cell.angle_beta   90.00
_cell.angle_gamma   90.00
#
_symmetry.space_group_name_H-M   'P 1'
#
loop_
_entity.id
_entity.type
_entity.pdbx_description
1 polymer ?
#
loop_
_entity_poly.entity_id
_entity_poly.type
_entity_poly.pdbx_seq_one_letter_code
_entity_poly.pdbx_strand_id
1 'polypeptide(L)'
;MAKFAIIGDMATINISLPNTLALQLDELVNRFAFANRSEFIRSLLRRFFSDQALLQEGAVFPFVVPRTKSRKKIVSEFKKTGKYSPGFLEDLNKGLKNSRYFKD
;
A
#
# COMPACT_ATOMS: atom_id res chain seq x y z
N MET A 1 -2.38 44.21 -9.65
CA MET A 1 -2.05 44.17 -8.21
C MET A 1 -2.71 42.95 -7.60
N ALA A 2 -1.91 42.08 -7.01
CA ALA A 2 -2.36 40.83 -6.41
C ALA A 2 -3.09 41.06 -5.08
N LYS A 3 -4.11 40.25 -4.80
CA LYS A 3 -4.59 39.99 -3.46
C LYS A 3 -5.06 38.53 -3.39
N PHE A 4 -4.10 37.62 -3.24
CA PHE A 4 -4.40 36.27 -2.74
C PHE A 4 -4.06 36.27 -1.26
N ALA A 5 -5.09 36.41 -0.43
CA ALA A 5 -5.00 36.02 0.97
C ALA A 5 -5.46 34.56 1.04
N ILE A 6 -4.52 33.62 1.07
CA ILE A 6 -4.80 32.26 1.53
C ILE A 6 -4.48 32.26 3.02
N ILE A 7 -5.49 32.49 3.84
CA ILE A 7 -5.42 32.23 5.29
C ILE A 7 -6.38 31.06 5.54
N GLY A 8 -5.81 29.86 5.65
CA GLY A 8 -6.52 28.64 6.04
C GLY A 8 -6.49 27.56 4.96
N ASP A 9 -5.54 26.64 5.02
CA ASP A 9 -5.62 25.40 4.24
C ASP A 9 -4.86 24.28 4.96
N MET A 10 -5.45 23.83 6.07
CA MET A 10 -5.04 22.60 6.74
C MET A 10 -6.22 21.65 6.73
N ALA A 11 -6.12 20.59 5.93
CA ALA A 11 -7.07 19.48 5.94
C ALA A 11 -6.56 18.38 6.88
N THR A 12 -7.43 17.88 7.76
CA THR A 12 -7.12 16.76 8.64
C THR A 12 -7.56 15.45 8.00
N ILE A 13 -6.65 14.48 7.94
CA ILE A 13 -6.91 13.14 7.41
C ILE A 13 -6.65 12.14 8.53
N ASN A 14 -7.60 11.22 8.75
CA ASN A 14 -7.42 10.10 9.67
C ASN A 14 -6.99 8.86 8.88
N ILE A 15 -5.93 8.19 9.34
CA ILE A 15 -5.41 6.96 8.74
C ILE A 15 -5.28 5.87 9.80
N SER A 16 -5.70 4.66 9.46
CA SER A 16 -5.46 3.47 10.28
C SER A 16 -4.26 2.71 9.74
N LEU A 17 -3.29 2.41 10.60
CA LEU A 17 -2.07 1.68 10.24
C LEU A 17 -1.94 0.44 11.12
N PRO A 18 -1.32 -0.66 10.65
CA PRO A 18 -0.86 -1.72 11.52
C PRO A 18 0.06 -1.16 12.61
N ASN A 19 -0.07 -1.66 13.84
CA ASN A 19 0.71 -1.13 14.97
C ASN A 19 2.22 -1.17 14.73
N THR A 20 2.71 -2.21 14.03
CA THR A 20 4.12 -2.32 13.64
C THR A 20 4.58 -1.16 12.76
N LEU A 21 3.76 -0.74 11.80
CA LEU A 21 4.06 0.39 10.92
C LEU A 21 3.98 1.73 11.67
N ALA A 22 3.05 1.86 12.62
CA ALA A 22 2.98 3.03 13.49
C ALA A 22 4.23 3.17 14.39
N LEU A 23 4.76 2.06 14.91
CA LEU A 23 6.01 2.06 15.69
C LEU A 23 7.23 2.41 14.82
N GLN A 24 7.29 1.90 13.59
CA GLN A 24 8.33 2.29 12.64
C GLN A 24 8.26 3.78 12.31
N LEU A 25 7.05 4.32 12.13
CA LEU A 25 6.83 5.75 11.94
C LEU A 25 7.40 6.57 13.11
N ASP A 26 7.16 6.14 14.34
CA ASP A 26 7.71 6.80 15.54
C ASP A 26 9.23 6.78 15.61
N GLU A 27 9.83 5.63 15.27
CA GLU A 27 11.28 5.50 15.23
C GLU A 27 11.89 6.50 14.24
N LEU A 28 11.30 6.64 13.05
CA LEU A 28 11.78 7.57 12.03
C LEU A 28 11.59 9.03 12.43
N VAL A 29 10.47 9.38 13.05
CA VAL A 29 10.22 10.73 13.60
C VAL A 29 11.33 11.12 14.58
N ASN A 30 11.67 10.21 15.51
CA ASN A 30 12.72 10.44 16.49
C ASN A 30 14.10 10.47 15.84
N ARG A 31 14.41 9.51 14.96
CA ARG A 31 15.71 9.40 14.28
C ARG A 31 16.05 10.63 13.46
N PHE A 32 15.07 11.23 12.80
CA PHE A 32 15.26 12.43 11.98
C PHE A 32 14.87 13.73 12.70
N ALA A 33 14.62 13.68 14.01
CA ALA A 33 14.33 14.84 14.86
C ALA A 33 13.16 15.71 14.37
N PHE A 34 12.09 15.09 13.85
CA PHE A 34 10.87 15.83 13.50
C PHE A 34 10.09 16.21 14.76
N ALA A 35 9.50 17.40 14.75
CA ALA A 35 8.74 17.92 15.90
C ALA A 35 7.53 17.04 16.27
N ASN A 36 6.91 16.36 15.29
CA ASN A 36 5.82 15.41 15.49
C ASN A 36 5.60 14.55 14.24
N ARG A 37 4.74 13.52 14.37
CA ARG A 37 4.32 12.64 13.27
C ARG A 37 3.75 13.40 12.08
N SER A 38 2.95 14.44 12.32
CA SER A 38 2.29 15.22 11.26
C SER A 38 3.30 15.97 10.39
N GLU A 39 4.34 16.57 10.98
CA GLU A 39 5.44 17.21 10.23
C GLU A 39 6.24 16.22 9.39
N PHE A 40 6.51 15.05 9.95
CA PHE A 40 7.20 14.00 9.22
C PHE A 40 6.36 13.51 8.03
N ILE A 41 5.10 13.13 8.26
CA ILE A 41 4.18 12.69 7.20
C ILE A 41 3.99 13.78 6.15
N ARG A 42 3.82 15.05 6.54
CA ARG A 42 3.67 16.15 5.57
C ARG A 42 4.92 16.34 4.72
N SER A 43 6.11 16.16 5.30
CA SER A 43 7.37 16.24 4.56
C SER A 43 7.53 15.07 3.60
N LEU A 44 7.14 13.85 4.01
CA LEU A 44 7.08 12.68 3.12
C LEU A 44 6.10 12.90 1.97
N LEU A 45 4.88 13.33 2.25
CA LEU A 45 3.86 13.59 1.22
C LEU A 45 4.33 14.67 0.23
N ARG A 46 4.92 15.78 0.73
CA ARG A 46 5.49 16.81 -0.13
C ARG A 46 6.57 16.25 -1.07
N ARG A 47 7.48 15.43 -0.54
CA ARG A 47 8.54 14.79 -1.34
C ARG A 47 7.97 13.79 -2.34
N PHE A 48 6.97 13.02 -1.94
CA PHE A 48 6.30 12.04 -2.78
C PHE A 48 5.57 12.69 -3.95
N PHE A 49 4.82 13.77 -3.71
CA PHE A 49 4.09 14.47 -4.75
C PHE A 49 4.96 15.38 -5.62
N SER A 50 6.14 15.79 -5.15
CA SER A 50 7.08 16.59 -5.96
C SER A 50 7.95 15.74 -6.90
N ASP A 51 7.94 14.42 -6.76
CA ASP A 51 8.71 13.49 -7.58
C ASP A 51 7.80 12.61 -8.44
N GLN A 52 7.83 12.82 -9.75
CA GLN A 52 7.02 11.98 -10.64
C GLN A 52 7.46 10.51 -10.62
N ALA A 53 8.75 10.21 -10.43
CA ALA A 53 9.21 8.83 -10.38
C ALA A 53 8.69 8.11 -9.13
N LEU A 54 8.83 8.73 -7.94
CA LEU A 54 8.32 8.14 -6.70
C LEU A 54 6.80 8.01 -6.71
N LEU A 55 6.09 8.97 -7.30
CA LEU A 55 4.64 8.91 -7.42
C LEU A 55 4.19 7.74 -8.29
N GLN A 56 4.84 7.53 -9.45
CA GLN A 56 4.56 6.39 -10.32
C GLN A 56 4.91 5.06 -9.65
N GLU A 57 6.07 4.98 -8.99
CA GLU A 57 6.49 3.81 -8.23
C GLU A 57 5.49 3.49 -7.11
N GLY A 58 5.08 4.47 -6.32
CA GLY A 58 4.13 4.30 -5.22
C GLY A 58 2.73 3.86 -5.69
N ALA A 59 2.30 4.30 -6.87
CA ALA A 59 1.04 3.85 -7.48
C ALA A 59 1.08 2.37 -7.92
N VAL A 60 2.28 1.83 -8.17
CA VAL A 60 2.49 0.42 -8.56
C VAL A 60 3.16 -0.43 -7.46
N PHE A 61 3.52 0.18 -6.32
CA PHE A 61 4.13 -0.45 -5.14
C PHE A 61 3.08 -1.31 -4.41
N PRO A 62 3.43 -2.51 -3.93
CA PRO A 62 2.81 -3.68 -4.49
C PRO A 62 1.45 -4.03 -3.88
N PHE A 63 0.41 -3.97 -4.71
CA PHE A 63 -0.28 -5.22 -5.01
C PHE A 63 0.60 -5.96 -6.02
N VAL A 64 1.44 -6.92 -5.58
CA VAL A 64 2.20 -7.75 -6.53
C VAL A 64 1.15 -8.51 -7.32
N VAL A 65 0.86 -8.02 -8.52
CA VAL A 65 -0.07 -8.70 -9.39
C VAL A 65 0.58 -10.03 -9.73
N PRO A 66 -0.10 -11.18 -9.52
CA PRO A 66 0.53 -12.48 -9.71
C PRO A 66 1.20 -12.53 -11.08
N ARG A 67 2.48 -12.93 -11.13
CA ARG A 67 3.26 -13.04 -12.40
C ARG A 67 2.56 -13.93 -13.44
N THR A 68 1.62 -14.74 -13.00
CA THR A 68 0.76 -15.59 -13.82
C THR A 68 -0.70 -15.22 -13.62
N LYS A 69 -1.46 -15.15 -14.72
CA LYS A 69 -2.93 -15.05 -14.66
C LYS A 69 -3.62 -16.41 -14.57
N SER A 70 -2.89 -17.50 -14.83
CA SER A 70 -3.39 -18.89 -14.77
C SER A 70 -3.86 -19.26 -13.38
N ARG A 71 -5.17 -19.49 -13.24
CA ARG A 71 -5.78 -19.92 -11.97
C ARG A 71 -5.21 -21.27 -11.56
N LYS A 72 -5.10 -22.20 -12.50
CA LYS A 72 -4.50 -23.53 -12.28
C LYS A 72 -3.07 -23.43 -11.74
N LYS A 73 -2.23 -22.57 -12.33
CA LYS A 73 -0.84 -22.38 -11.87
C LYS A 73 -0.80 -21.80 -10.46
N ILE A 74 -1.61 -20.79 -10.18
CA ILE A 74 -1.67 -20.17 -8.84
C ILE A 74 -2.07 -21.22 -7.79
N VAL A 75 -3.17 -21.94 -7.99
CA VAL A 75 -3.65 -22.96 -7.03
C VAL A 75 -2.62 -24.09 -6.86
N SER A 76 -1.97 -24.51 -7.96
CA SER A 76 -0.92 -25.54 -7.91
C SER A 76 0.28 -25.09 -7.07
N GLU A 77 0.78 -23.86 -7.27
CA GLU A 77 1.92 -23.35 -6.50
C GLU A 77 1.57 -23.20 -5.00
N PHE A 78 0.38 -22.73 -4.66
CA PHE A 78 -0.07 -22.69 -3.27
C PHE A 78 -0.15 -24.08 -2.65
N LYS A 79 -0.69 -25.06 -3.38
CA LYS A 79 -0.75 -26.46 -2.93
C LYS A 79 0.65 -27.05 -2.69
N LYS A 80 1.62 -26.76 -3.56
CA LYS A 80 3.01 -27.23 -3.43
C LYS A 80 3.70 -26.75 -2.15
N THR A 81 3.30 -25.60 -1.60
CA THR A 81 3.91 -25.09 -0.36
C THR A 81 3.61 -25.97 0.86
N GLY A 82 2.52 -26.74 0.84
CA GLY A 82 2.07 -27.52 2.00
C GLY A 82 1.58 -26.69 3.20
N LYS A 83 1.49 -25.36 3.06
CA LYS A 83 1.18 -24.43 4.17
C LYS A 83 -0.32 -24.13 4.34
N TYR A 84 -1.16 -24.60 3.41
CA TYR A 84 -2.56 -24.19 3.32
C TYR A 84 -3.51 -25.39 3.39
N SER A 85 -4.63 -25.20 4.08
CA SER A 85 -5.66 -26.24 4.24
C SER A 85 -6.42 -26.50 2.93
N PRO A 86 -7.04 -27.68 2.76
CA PRO A 86 -7.88 -27.97 1.60
C PRO A 86 -9.00 -26.95 1.40
N GLY A 87 -9.67 -26.52 2.48
CA GLY A 87 -10.73 -25.52 2.42
C GLY A 87 -10.23 -24.16 1.92
N PHE A 88 -9.06 -23.72 2.39
CA PHE A 88 -8.44 -22.49 1.89
C PHE A 88 -8.15 -22.57 0.38
N LEU A 89 -7.63 -23.71 -0.10
CA LEU A 89 -7.34 -23.90 -1.53
C LEU A 89 -8.62 -23.90 -2.37
N GLU A 90 -9.73 -24.40 -1.84
CA GLU A 90 -11.04 -24.36 -2.49
C GLU A 90 -11.58 -22.93 -2.59
N ASP A 91 -11.56 -22.18 -1.48
CA ASP A 91 -11.98 -20.78 -1.45
C ASP A 91 -11.11 -19.91 -2.36
N LEU A 92 -9.80 -20.13 -2.37
CA LEU A 92 -8.87 -19.48 -3.29
C LEU A 92 -9.28 -19.74 -4.75
N ASN A 93 -9.51 -21.00 -5.11
CA ASN A 93 -9.92 -21.36 -6.48
C ASN A 93 -11.26 -20.71 -6.86
N LYS A 94 -12.23 -20.67 -5.95
CA LYS A 94 -13.54 -20.02 -6.16
C LYS A 94 -13.38 -18.51 -6.38
N GLY A 95 -12.58 -17.83 -5.54
CA GLY A 95 -12.28 -16.40 -5.69
C GLY A 95 -11.58 -16.08 -7.01
N LEU A 96 -10.59 -16.90 -7.40
CA LEU A 96 -9.90 -16.76 -8.68
C LEU A 96 -10.83 -16.99 -9.89
N LYS A 97 -11.78 -17.93 -9.79
CA LYS A 97 -12.78 -18.17 -10.85
C LYS A 97 -13.76 -17.01 -11.04
N ASN A 98 -14.15 -16.35 -9.96
CA ASN A 98 -15.10 -15.23 -9.98
C ASN A 98 -14.46 -13.90 -10.45
N SER A 99 -13.14 -13.85 -10.51
CA SER A 99 -12.41 -12.66 -10.96
C SER A 99 -12.38 -12.55 -12.48
N ARG A 100 -12.68 -11.35 -13.00
CA ARG A 100 -12.49 -11.01 -14.43
C ARG A 100 -11.02 -10.87 -14.83
N TYR A 101 -10.11 -10.82 -13.87
CA TYR A 101 -8.68 -10.60 -14.07
C TYR A 101 -7.89 -11.90 -14.34
N PHE A 102 -8.24 -12.98 -13.63
CA PHE A 102 -7.55 -14.28 -13.75
C PHE A 102 -8.21 -15.15 -14.81
N LYS A 103 -7.40 -15.85 -15.60
CA LYS A 103 -7.83 -16.66 -16.76
C LYS A 103 -7.01 -17.92 -16.81
N ASP A 104 -7.59 -19.03 -17.26
CA ASP A 104 -6.81 -20.23 -17.58
C ASP A 104 -6.35 -20.21 -19.04
#